data_AF-G5DZI5-F1
#
_entry.id   AF-G5DZI5-F1
#
_cell.length_a   1.000
_cell.length_b   1.000
_cell.length_c   1.000
_cell.angle_alpha   90.00
_cell.angle_beta   90.00
_cell.angle_gamma   90.00
#
_symmetry.space_group_name_H-M   'P 1'
#
loop_
_entity.id
_entity.type
_entity.pdbx_description
1 polymer ?
#
loop_
_entity_poly.entity_id
_entity_poly.type
_entity_poly.pdbx_seq_one_letter_code
_entity_poly.pdbx_strand_id
1 'polypeptide(L)'
;MVLESIAVIKVQLPAYLKRLPIPDSIAGFIRLTVSEWLRLLPFLGVLALLGYLAIRPFLPKKKQQKSLINLKIQGNPKVVNEINIEDLQLAKAAYCRCWRSK
;
A
#
# COMPACT_ATOMS: atom_id res chain seq x y z
N MET A 1 9.78 -20.99 -25.58
CA MET A 1 10.14 -20.99 -24.14
C MET A 1 8.95 -21.04 -23.21
N VAL A 2 7.95 -20.14 -23.31
CA VAL A 2 6.82 -20.10 -22.36
C VAL A 2 5.86 -21.30 -22.49
N LEU A 3 5.61 -21.81 -23.70
CA LEU A 3 4.78 -23.01 -23.89
C LEU A 3 5.44 -24.28 -23.33
N GLU A 4 6.75 -24.45 -23.53
CA GLU A 4 7.52 -25.58 -23.01
C GLU A 4 7.50 -25.64 -21.48
N SER A 5 7.62 -24.49 -20.81
CA SER A 5 7.54 -24.43 -19.34
C SER A 5 6.14 -24.75 -18.79
N ILE A 6 5.06 -24.40 -19.52
CA ILE A 6 3.69 -24.80 -19.14
C ILE A 6 3.53 -26.32 -19.18
N ALA A 7 4.11 -26.99 -20.19
CA ALA A 7 4.05 -28.45 -20.30
C ALA A 7 4.80 -29.15 -19.15
N VAL A 8 5.99 -28.66 -18.79
CA VAL A 8 6.78 -29.21 -17.66
C VAL A 8 6.05 -29.06 -16.32
N ILE A 9 5.39 -27.91 -16.10
CA ILE A 9 4.58 -27.67 -14.90
C ILE A 9 3.42 -28.69 -14.83
N LYS A 10 2.74 -28.99 -15.95
CA LYS A 10 1.65 -29.98 -15.98
C LYS A 10 2.08 -31.41 -15.66
N VAL A 11 3.28 -31.82 -16.05
CA VAL A 11 3.80 -33.19 -15.79
C VAL A 11 4.11 -33.42 -14.31
N GLN A 12 4.49 -32.37 -13.58
CA GLN A 12 4.80 -32.44 -12.14
C GLN A 12 3.64 -31.99 -11.23
N LEU A 13 2.47 -31.66 -11.79
CA LEU A 13 1.34 -31.20 -10.99
C LEU A 13 0.73 -32.35 -10.17
N PRO A 14 0.64 -32.21 -8.83
CA PRO A 14 -0.06 -33.16 -7.98
C PRO A 14 -1.53 -33.34 -8.39
N ALA A 15 -2.11 -34.51 -8.13
CA ALA A 15 -3.45 -34.89 -8.59
C ALA A 15 -4.56 -33.89 -8.18
N TYR A 16 -4.40 -33.18 -7.07
CA TYR A 16 -5.35 -32.16 -6.60
C TYR A 16 -5.27 -30.84 -7.39
N LEU A 17 -4.14 -30.51 -8.01
CA LEU A 17 -3.99 -29.33 -8.88
C LEU A 17 -4.42 -29.60 -10.32
N LYS A 18 -4.51 -30.87 -10.75
CA LYS A 18 -4.99 -31.24 -12.09
C LYS A 18 -6.46 -30.89 -12.35
N ARG A 19 -7.23 -30.58 -11.30
CA ARG A 19 -8.64 -30.15 -11.39
C ARG A 19 -8.81 -28.63 -11.58
N LEU A 20 -7.72 -27.85 -11.58
CA LEU A 20 -7.79 -26.43 -11.89
C LEU A 20 -8.03 -26.25 -13.41
N PRO A 21 -8.95 -25.37 -13.82
CA PRO A 21 -9.18 -25.06 -15.22
C PRO A 21 -8.04 -24.16 -15.74
N ILE A 22 -6.87 -24.75 -15.95
CA ILE A 22 -5.69 -24.06 -16.50
C ILE A 22 -5.71 -24.22 -18.02
N PRO A 23 -6.06 -23.17 -18.78
CA PRO A 23 -6.11 -23.25 -20.23
C PRO A 23 -4.72 -23.49 -20.82
N ASP A 24 -4.66 -24.22 -21.93
CA ASP A 24 -3.42 -24.54 -22.65
C ASP A 24 -2.78 -23.32 -23.35
N SER A 25 -3.49 -22.20 -23.43
CA SER A 25 -3.02 -20.96 -24.07
C SER A 25 -3.46 -19.71 -23.31
N ILE A 26 -2.69 -18.63 -23.47
CA ILE A 26 -2.99 -17.32 -22.86
C ILE A 26 -4.36 -16.78 -23.34
N ALA A 27 -4.72 -17.03 -24.60
CA ALA A 27 -6.03 -16.67 -25.15
C ALA A 27 -7.19 -17.50 -24.56
N GLY A 28 -6.90 -18.68 -24.01
CA GLY A 28 -7.89 -19.53 -23.35
C GLY A 28 -8.43 -18.92 -22.05
N PHE A 29 -7.68 -18.02 -21.40
CA PHE A 29 -8.17 -17.34 -20.19
C PHE A 29 -9.41 -16.46 -20.43
N ILE A 30 -9.58 -15.97 -21.66
CA ILE A 30 -10.73 -15.15 -22.07
C ILE A 30 -12.01 -15.99 -22.19
N ARG A 31 -11.88 -17.31 -22.36
CA ARG A 31 -13.01 -18.24 -22.57
C ARG A 31 -13.52 -18.91 -21.29
N LEU A 32 -12.94 -18.61 -20.13
CA LEU A 32 -13.39 -19.17 -18.86
C LEU A 32 -14.78 -18.66 -18.46
N THR A 33 -15.61 -19.56 -17.98
CA THR A 33 -16.89 -19.23 -17.36
C THR A 33 -16.70 -18.64 -15.96
N VAL A 34 -17.71 -17.93 -15.45
CA VAL A 34 -17.67 -17.28 -14.13
C VAL A 34 -17.37 -18.27 -12.99
N SER A 35 -17.90 -19.50 -13.08
CA SER A 35 -17.66 -20.55 -12.08
C SER A 35 -16.21 -21.06 -12.10
N GLU A 36 -15.56 -21.11 -13.25
CA GLU A 36 -14.16 -21.50 -13.40
C GLU A 36 -13.23 -20.41 -12.87
N TRP A 37 -13.58 -19.14 -13.11
CA TRP A 37 -12.90 -18.00 -12.48
C TRP A 37 -12.97 -18.05 -10.95
N LEU A 38 -14.14 -18.35 -10.38
CA LEU A 38 -14.32 -18.51 -8.93
C LEU A 38 -13.43 -19.63 -8.36
N ARG A 39 -13.30 -20.75 -9.07
CA ARG A 39 -12.42 -21.87 -8.66
C ARG A 39 -10.94 -21.52 -8.73
N LEU A 40 -10.54 -20.58 -9.58
CA LEU A 40 -9.16 -20.10 -9.69
C LEU A 40 -8.78 -19.06 -8.64
N LEU A 41 -9.75 -18.40 -7.99
CA LEU A 41 -9.49 -17.35 -7.00
C LEU A 41 -8.48 -17.74 -5.90
N PRO A 42 -8.53 -18.93 -5.28
CA PRO A 42 -7.56 -19.30 -4.25
C PRO A 42 -6.14 -19.38 -4.80
N PHE A 43 -5.97 -19.92 -6.00
CA PHE A 43 -4.67 -20.03 -6.66
C PHE A 43 -4.12 -18.66 -7.05
N LEU A 44 -4.95 -17.81 -7.67
CA LEU A 44 -4.59 -16.43 -8.00
C LEU A 44 -4.27 -15.60 -6.76
N GLY A 45 -5.02 -15.81 -5.67
CA GLY A 45 -4.76 -15.16 -4.39
C GLY A 45 -3.40 -15.51 -3.81
N VAL A 46 -3.00 -16.80 -3.85
CA VAL A 46 -1.67 -17.23 -3.42
C VAL A 46 -0.57 -16.62 -4.30
N LEU A 47 -0.73 -16.65 -5.62
CA LEU A 47 0.24 -16.04 -6.54
C LEU A 47 0.38 -14.52 -6.31
N ALA A 48 -0.75 -13.83 -6.13
CA ALA A 48 -0.77 -12.39 -5.85
C ALA A 48 -0.09 -12.08 -4.50
N LEU A 49 -0.34 -12.88 -3.47
CA LEU A 49 0.29 -12.72 -2.16
C LEU A 49 1.81 -12.92 -2.23
N LEU A 50 2.27 -13.98 -2.90
CA LEU A 50 3.69 -14.26 -3.08
C LEU A 50 4.38 -13.15 -3.90
N GLY A 51 3.76 -12.71 -4.99
CA GLY A 51 4.25 -11.58 -5.79
C GLY A 51 4.33 -10.29 -4.99
N TYR A 52 3.29 -9.99 -4.19
CA TYR A 52 3.30 -8.84 -3.29
C TYR A 52 4.44 -8.92 -2.27
N LEU A 53 4.61 -10.05 -1.58
CA LEU A 53 5.67 -10.23 -0.59
C LEU A 53 7.07 -10.14 -1.20
N ALA A 54 7.26 -10.64 -2.43
CA ALA A 54 8.52 -10.54 -3.16
C ALA A 54 8.87 -9.09 -3.54
N ILE A 55 7.88 -8.28 -3.93
CA ILE A 55 8.10 -6.89 -4.39
C ILE A 55 8.09 -5.90 -3.22
N ARG A 56 7.34 -6.17 -2.15
CA ARG A 56 7.18 -5.31 -0.96
C ARG A 56 8.50 -4.74 -0.39
N PRO A 57 9.62 -5.50 -0.24
CA PRO A 57 10.85 -4.92 0.29
C PRO A 57 11.51 -3.88 -0.63
N PHE A 58 11.23 -3.94 -1.93
CA PHE A 58 11.76 -3.01 -2.93
C PHE A 58 10.89 -1.76 -3.13
N LEU A 59 9.64 -1.79 -2.61
CA LEU A 59 8.78 -0.62 -2.64
C LEU A 59 9.26 0.43 -1.64
N PRO A 60 9.36 1.71 -2.04
CA PRO A 60 9.77 2.78 -1.14
C PRO A 60 8.81 2.84 0.04
N LYS A 61 9.34 2.61 1.25
CA LYS A 61 8.56 2.84 2.48
C LYS A 61 8.18 4.32 2.49
N LYS A 62 6.88 4.62 2.68
CA LYS A 62 6.47 5.99 3.02
C LYS A 62 7.31 6.40 4.23
N LYS A 63 8.13 7.44 4.10
CA LYS A 63 8.83 8.02 5.23
C LYS A 63 7.76 8.27 6.28
N GLN A 64 7.89 7.62 7.43
CA GLN A 64 7.00 7.86 8.55
C GLN A 64 7.08 9.36 8.79
N GLN A 65 5.98 10.06 8.49
CA GLN A 65 5.93 11.50 8.59
C GLN A 65 6.22 11.78 10.07
N LYS A 66 7.41 12.31 10.36
CA LYS A 66 7.81 12.66 11.72
C LYS A 66 6.64 13.39 12.35
N SER A 67 6.24 12.99 13.55
CA SER A 67 5.02 13.49 14.20
C SER A 67 4.98 15.01 14.11
N LEU A 68 4.13 15.54 13.23
CA LEU A 68 4.04 16.97 12.98
C LEU A 68 3.40 17.60 14.21
N ILE A 69 4.15 18.46 14.90
CA ILE A 69 3.63 19.19 16.06
C ILE A 69 2.67 20.27 15.57
N ASN A 70 3.07 21.05 14.57
CA ASN A 70 2.20 22.03 13.92
C ASN A 70 1.46 21.38 12.74
N LEU A 71 0.13 21.36 12.81
CA LEU A 71 -0.73 20.77 11.78
C LEU A 71 -1.31 21.78 10.80
N LYS A 72 -1.51 23.04 11.24
CA LYS A 72 -2.37 24.01 10.53
C LYS A 72 -1.96 25.48 10.67
N ILE A 73 -1.11 25.84 11.64
CA ILE A 73 -0.83 27.25 11.94
C ILE A 73 0.31 27.73 11.05
N GLN A 74 -0.01 28.53 10.03
CA GLN A 74 0.93 29.16 9.09
C GLN A 74 1.86 28.18 8.34
N GLY A 75 1.78 28.16 7.01
CA GLY A 75 2.57 27.27 6.15
C GLY A 75 4.05 27.67 5.96
N ASN A 76 4.55 28.59 6.77
CA ASN A 76 5.92 29.08 6.65
C ASN A 76 6.93 28.01 7.11
N PRO A 77 8.14 27.98 6.51
CA PRO A 77 9.18 27.00 6.88
C PRO A 77 9.64 27.13 8.33
N LYS A 78 9.53 28.34 8.90
CA LYS A 78 9.75 28.63 10.31
C LYS A 78 8.73 29.68 10.75
N VAL A 79 7.93 29.36 11.74
CA VAL A 79 6.95 30.28 12.33
C VAL A 79 7.53 30.81 13.63
N VAL A 80 7.70 32.13 13.71
CA VAL A 80 8.24 32.86 14.86
C VAL A 80 7.28 33.99 15.18
N ASN A 81 6.99 34.20 16.46
CA ASN A 81 6.16 35.30 16.94
C ASN A 81 7.01 36.19 17.84
N GLU A 82 7.02 37.48 17.53
CA GLU A 82 7.66 38.52 18.34
C GLU A 82 6.59 39.26 19.12
N ILE A 83 6.90 39.61 20.37
CA ILE A 83 5.97 40.24 21.30
C ILE A 83 6.73 41.31 22.06
N ASN A 84 6.25 42.54 21.96
CA ASN A 84 6.74 43.65 22.79
C ASN A 84 6.12 43.54 24.17
N ILE A 85 6.93 43.70 25.21
CA ILE A 85 6.49 43.50 26.59
C ILE A 85 5.61 44.67 27.06
N GLU A 86 5.86 45.84 26.50
CA GLU A 86 5.19 47.11 26.79
C GLU A 86 3.74 47.12 26.30
N ASP A 87 3.44 46.34 25.26
CA ASP A 87 2.10 46.23 24.66
C ASP A 87 1.19 45.24 25.40
N LEU A 88 1.67 44.57 26.45
CA LEU A 88 0.83 43.69 27.27
C LEU A 88 -0.13 44.50 28.14
N GLN A 89 -1.37 44.62 27.67
CA GLN A 89 -2.47 45.26 28.40
C GLN A 89 -2.89 44.54 29.69
N LEU A 90 -2.52 43.26 29.82
CA LEU A 90 -2.87 42.41 30.96
C LEU A 90 -1.64 42.17 31.83
N ALA A 91 -1.83 42.15 33.15
CA ALA A 91 -0.78 41.81 34.12
C ALA A 91 -0.20 40.39 33.93
N LYS A 92 -0.91 39.53 33.18
CA LYS A 92 -0.47 38.17 32.82
C LYS A 92 -1.03 37.77 31.46
N ALA A 93 -0.18 37.24 30.60
CA ALA A 93 -0.57 36.61 29.34
C ALA A 93 -0.11 35.15 29.29
N ALA A 94 -0.87 34.31 28.57
CA ALA A 94 -0.52 32.93 28.30
C ALA A 94 -0.40 32.72 26.79
N TYR A 95 0.73 32.15 26.36
CA TYR A 95 1.00 31.90 24.95
C TYR A 95 0.99 30.40 24.63
N CYS A 96 0.51 30.08 23.43
CA CYS A 96 0.39 28.71 22.94
C CYS A 96 1.79 28.09 22.74
N ARG A 97 2.00 26.88 23.31
CA ARG A 97 3.19 26.05 23.06
C ARG A 97 2.88 24.74 22.34
N CYS A 98 1.59 24.43 22.17
CA CYS A 98 1.12 23.14 21.64
C CYS A 98 0.70 23.19 20.17
N TRP A 99 0.66 24.37 19.55
CA TRP A 99 0.18 24.57 18.18
C TRP A 99 -1.28 24.13 17.96
N ARG A 100 -2.13 24.27 18.99
CA ARG A 100 -3.57 23.93 18.93
C ARG A 100 -4.50 25.07 19.33
N SER A 101 -3.97 26.19 19.82
CA SER A 101 -4.79 27.38 20.07
C SER A 101 -5.43 27.84 18.77
N LYS A 102 -6.70 28.26 18.87
CA LYS A 102 -7.43 28.90 17.79
C LYS A 102 -6.99 30.36 17.67
#